data_AF-A0A0C9TL24-F1
#
_entry.id   AF-A0A0C9TL24-F1
#
_cell.length_a   1.000
_cell.length_b   1.000
_cell.length_c   1.000
_cell.angle_alpha   90.00
_cell.angle_beta   90.00
_cell.angle_gamma   90.00
#
_symmetry.space_group_name_H-M   'P 1'
#
loop_
_entity.id
_entity.type
_entity.pdbx_description
1 polymer ?
#
loop_
_entity_poly.entity_id
_entity_poly.type
_entity_poly.pdbx_seq_one_letter_code
_entity_poly.pdbx_strand_id
1 'polypeptide(L)'
;MNHVDGTTLTYGHPPPAQPPAAATGYQCAWLEKQSRCGEWFPTLAELVVHLGEIHEACGTANKPLVCQWDIGGSPCNAKFRRDNFKCHIQTHFGIADVCEDCGKSYSRLDTLKKHVKKYHPRQ
;
A
#
# COMPACT_ATOMS: atom_id res chain seq x y z
N MET A 1 -22.82 42.10 26.73
CA MET A 1 -22.06 41.87 25.49
C MET A 1 -21.68 40.40 25.48
N ASN A 2 -22.47 39.54 24.82
CA ASN A 2 -22.17 38.12 24.70
C ASN A 2 -22.65 37.62 23.33
N HIS A 3 -21.72 36.94 22.66
CA HIS A 3 -21.87 35.96 21.60
C HIS A 3 -22.46 36.38 20.24
N VAL A 4 -21.54 36.67 19.31
CA VAL A 4 -21.42 35.96 18.02
C VAL A 4 -19.92 35.53 17.95
N ASP A 5 -19.49 34.41 17.40
CA ASP A 5 -19.82 33.84 16.10
C ASP A 5 -19.17 32.44 15.97
N GLY A 6 -19.63 31.64 15.01
CA GLY A 6 -18.77 30.61 14.41
C GLY A 6 -19.00 29.16 14.85
N THR A 7 -20.24 28.65 14.84
CA THR A 7 -20.45 27.21 14.69
C THR A 7 -19.92 26.80 13.32
N THR A 8 -18.68 26.29 13.30
CA THR A 8 -18.09 25.67 12.13
C THR A 8 -18.90 24.41 11.84
N LEU A 9 -19.77 24.47 10.83
CA LEU A 9 -20.39 23.30 10.24
C LEU A 9 -19.26 22.47 9.63
N THR A 10 -18.72 21.54 10.42
CA THR A 10 -17.88 20.47 9.90
C THR A 10 -18.76 19.65 8.96
N TYR A 11 -18.53 19.79 7.66
CA TYR A 11 -18.98 18.82 6.67
C TYR A 11 -18.26 17.51 7.02
N GLY A 12 -18.88 16.70 7.87
CA GLY A 12 -18.51 15.32 8.04
C GLY A 12 -18.66 14.64 6.70
N HIS A 13 -17.54 14.39 6.03
CA HIS A 13 -17.48 13.51 4.87
C HIS A 13 -18.10 12.17 5.32
N PRO A 14 -19.20 11.71 4.69
CA PRO A 14 -19.79 10.43 5.05
C PRO A 14 -18.71 9.34 4.96
N PRO A 15 -18.71 8.35 5.87
CA PRO A 15 -17.79 7.22 5.75
C PRO A 15 -18.00 6.60 4.35
N PRO A 16 -16.94 6.30 3.58
CA PRO A 16 -17.11 5.72 2.26
C PRO A 16 -17.88 4.41 2.42
N ALA A 17 -19.12 4.43 1.91
CA ALA A 17 -19.99 3.28 1.84
C ALA A 17 -19.22 2.14 1.19
N GLN A 18 -19.09 1.04 1.92
CA GLN A 18 -18.49 -0.19 1.41
C GLN A 18 -19.18 -0.55 0.09
N PRO A 19 -18.44 -0.66 -1.04
CA PRO A 19 -19.06 -1.06 -2.29
C PRO A 19 -19.52 -2.51 -2.19
N PRO A 20 -20.74 -2.83 -2.69
CA PRO A 20 -21.27 -4.18 -2.70
C PRO A 20 -20.44 -5.09 -3.61
N ALA A 21 -19.87 -6.16 -3.04
CA ALA A 21 -19.41 -7.47 -3.56
C ALA A 21 -18.84 -7.65 -5.00
N ALA A 22 -18.71 -6.62 -5.84
CA ALA A 22 -18.36 -6.75 -7.26
C ALA A 22 -17.39 -5.65 -7.76
N ALA A 23 -16.71 -4.93 -6.88
CA ALA A 23 -15.74 -3.89 -7.24
C ALA A 23 -14.30 -4.43 -7.17
N THR A 24 -13.78 -4.95 -8.28
CA THR A 24 -12.38 -5.39 -8.45
C THR A 24 -11.43 -4.19 -8.53
N GLY A 25 -11.29 -3.42 -7.45
CA GLY A 25 -10.39 -2.26 -7.41
C GLY A 25 -9.45 -2.25 -6.23
N TYR A 26 -8.48 -1.34 -6.30
CA TYR A 26 -7.38 -1.20 -5.35
C TYR A 26 -7.56 0.08 -4.55
N GLN A 27 -7.84 -0.06 -3.25
CA GLN A 27 -7.92 1.09 -2.34
C GLN A 27 -6.53 1.40 -1.76
N CYS A 28 -6.09 2.65 -1.90
CA CYS A 28 -4.89 3.15 -1.27
C CYS A 28 -5.08 3.21 0.26
N ALA A 29 -4.33 2.38 1.00
CA ALA A 29 -4.33 2.43 2.45
C ALA A 29 -3.03 3.06 3.01
N TRP A 30 -2.38 3.93 2.24
CA TRP A 30 -1.18 4.62 2.70
C TRP A 30 -1.48 5.57 3.87
N LEU A 31 -0.65 5.53 4.91
CA LEU A 31 -0.76 6.44 6.06
C LEU A 31 0.07 7.69 5.80
N GLU A 32 -0.60 8.81 5.62
CA GLU A 32 0.02 10.13 5.57
C GLU A 32 -0.33 10.90 6.84
N LYS A 33 0.69 11.20 7.67
CA LYS A 33 0.53 11.97 8.92
C LYS A 33 -0.63 11.46 9.82
N GLN A 34 -0.75 10.14 9.95
CA GLN A 34 -1.75 9.42 10.77
C GLN A 34 -3.17 9.29 10.15
N SER A 35 -3.36 9.75 8.91
CA SER A 35 -4.61 9.54 8.17
C SER A 35 -4.40 8.61 6.97
N ARG A 36 -5.35 7.71 6.74
CA ARG A 36 -5.36 6.84 5.56
C ARG A 36 -5.81 7.64 4.33
N CYS A 37 -5.07 7.53 3.23
CA CYS A 37 -5.43 8.16 1.95
C CYS A 37 -6.85 7.78 1.48
N GLY A 38 -7.14 6.49 1.30
CA GLY A 38 -8.48 5.99 0.98
C GLY A 38 -8.90 6.12 -0.49
N GLU A 39 -8.06 6.66 -1.38
CA GLU A 39 -8.37 6.79 -2.81
C GLU A 39 -8.48 5.43 -3.51
N TRP A 40 -9.36 5.34 -4.51
CA TRP A 40 -9.70 4.10 -5.18
C TRP A 40 -9.24 4.10 -6.63
N PHE A 41 -8.63 2.99 -7.06
CA PHE A 41 -8.10 2.83 -8.41
C PHE A 41 -8.65 1.57 -9.07
N PRO A 42 -9.03 1.64 -10.36
CA PRO A 42 -9.54 0.47 -11.09
C PRO A 42 -8.42 -0.54 -11.40
N THR A 43 -7.16 -0.11 -11.44
CA THR A 43 -6.00 -0.98 -11.70
C THR A 43 -4.86 -0.73 -10.74
N LEU A 44 -4.06 -1.77 -10.49
CA LEU A 44 -2.85 -1.68 -9.69
C LEU A 44 -1.82 -0.71 -10.29
N ALA A 45 -1.77 -0.58 -11.62
CA ALA A 45 -0.85 0.33 -12.28
C ALA A 45 -1.13 1.79 -11.91
N GLU A 46 -2.39 2.20 -11.91
CA GLU A 46 -2.79 3.55 -11.51
C GLU A 46 -2.55 3.82 -10.03
N LEU A 47 -2.84 2.84 -9.16
CA LEU A 47 -2.50 2.95 -7.75
C LEU A 47 -0.99 3.16 -7.56
N VAL A 48 -0.14 2.42 -8.28
CA VAL A 48 1.32 2.54 -8.16
C VAL A 48 1.81 3.92 -8.60
N VAL A 49 1.21 4.49 -9.64
CA VAL A 49 1.49 5.87 -10.09
C VAL A 49 1.08 6.87 -9.00
N HIS A 50 -0.16 6.78 -8.51
CA HIS A 50 -0.66 7.62 -7.41
C HIS A 50 0.26 7.57 -6.18
N LEU A 51 0.69 6.38 -5.74
CA LEU A 51 1.59 6.25 -4.60
C LEU A 51 2.93 6.96 -4.85
N GLY A 52 3.45 6.88 -6.07
CA GLY A 52 4.70 7.53 -6.46
C GLY A 52 4.60 9.05 -6.51
N GLU A 53 3.49 9.59 -7.02
CA GLU A 53 3.28 11.04 -7.22
C GLU A 53 2.75 11.75 -5.97
N ILE A 54 1.80 11.14 -5.27
CA ILE A 54 1.11 11.75 -4.12
C ILE A 54 1.86 11.47 -2.81
N HIS A 55 2.29 10.23 -2.60
CA HIS A 55 2.89 9.81 -1.33
C HIS A 55 4.42 9.71 -1.38
N GLU A 56 5.04 10.15 -2.48
CA GLU A 56 6.48 10.03 -2.73
C GLU A 56 7.01 8.60 -2.51
N ALA A 57 6.13 7.60 -2.66
CA ALA A 57 6.43 6.19 -2.42
C ALA A 57 7.33 5.58 -3.51
N CYS A 58 7.90 6.40 -4.38
CA CYS A 58 8.97 6.04 -5.30
C CYS A 58 10.36 6.43 -4.75
N GLY A 59 10.43 7.35 -3.77
CA GLY A 59 11.66 7.78 -3.09
C GLY A 59 12.62 8.55 -4.01
N THR A 60 13.45 9.42 -3.44
CA THR A 60 14.55 10.07 -4.17
C THR A 60 15.70 9.07 -4.42
N ALA A 61 16.44 9.24 -5.52
CA ALA A 61 17.42 8.30 -6.10
C ALA A 61 18.47 7.67 -5.15
N ASN A 62 18.58 8.15 -3.90
CA ASN A 62 19.66 7.79 -2.97
C ASN A 62 19.21 7.27 -1.59
N LYS A 63 17.92 6.98 -1.38
CA LYS A 63 17.39 6.52 -0.07
C LYS A 63 16.61 5.20 -0.22
N PRO A 64 16.73 4.25 0.75
CA PRO A 64 15.83 3.10 0.80
C PRO A 64 14.39 3.59 0.93
N LEU A 65 13.49 3.04 0.12
CA LEU A 65 12.08 3.37 0.22
C LEU A 65 11.48 2.72 1.45
N VAL A 66 10.70 3.47 2.23
CA VAL A 66 9.95 2.98 3.38
C VAL A 66 8.47 2.96 3.03
N CYS A 67 7.83 1.81 3.16
CA CYS A 67 6.39 1.72 2.97
C CYS A 67 5.62 2.15 4.22
N GLN A 68 4.71 3.11 4.07
CA GLN A 68 3.85 3.61 5.15
C GLN A 68 2.42 3.06 5.07
N TRP A 69 2.23 1.92 4.40
CA TRP A 69 0.91 1.31 4.23
C TRP A 69 0.30 0.86 5.56
N ASP A 70 -1.00 1.07 5.75
CA ASP A 70 -1.72 0.60 6.92
C ASP A 70 -1.99 -0.91 6.84
N ILE A 71 -1.41 -1.67 7.76
CA ILE A 71 -1.60 -3.13 7.90
C ILE A 71 -2.57 -3.47 9.04
N GLY A 72 -3.59 -2.63 9.28
CA GLY A 72 -4.58 -2.83 10.33
C GLY A 72 -4.30 -2.03 11.60
N GLY A 73 -3.98 -0.74 11.46
CA GLY A 73 -3.70 0.17 12.58
C GLY A 73 -2.21 0.37 12.88
N SER A 74 -1.33 -0.13 12.02
CA SER A 74 0.12 0.09 12.12
C SER A 74 0.71 0.28 10.71
N PRO A 75 1.71 1.16 10.54
CA PRO A 75 2.41 1.28 9.27
C PRO A 75 3.31 0.06 9.02
N CYS A 76 3.32 -0.43 7.78
CA CYS A 76 4.16 -1.55 7.34
C CYS A 76 5.66 -1.34 7.65
N ASN A 77 6.15 -0.12 7.47
CA ASN A 77 7.53 0.31 7.74
C ASN A 77 8.61 -0.53 7.04
N ALA A 78 8.23 -1.30 6.00
CA ALA A 78 9.13 -2.16 5.25
C ALA A 78 10.07 -1.32 4.39
N LYS A 79 11.36 -1.68 4.41
CA LYS A 79 12.41 -1.01 3.64
C LYS A 79 12.80 -1.84 2.43
N PHE A 80 12.72 -1.27 1.24
CA PHE A 80 13.09 -1.97 0.01
C PHE A 80 13.62 -1.01 -1.05
N ARG A 81 14.20 -1.58 -2.11
CA ARG A 81 14.67 -0.83 -3.28
C ARG A 81 13.49 -0.44 -4.16
N ARG A 82 13.57 0.69 -4.85
CA ARG A 82 12.55 1.19 -5.78
C ARG A 82 12.09 0.13 -6.80
N ASP A 83 13.01 -0.71 -7.28
CA ASP A 83 12.71 -1.81 -8.22
C ASP A 83 11.70 -2.83 -7.65
N ASN A 84 11.65 -2.98 -6.33
CA ASN A 84 10.74 -3.89 -5.64
C ASN A 84 9.46 -3.21 -5.15
N PHE A 85 9.29 -1.91 -5.36
CA PHE A 85 8.13 -1.16 -4.86
C PHE A 85 6.82 -1.73 -5.36
N LYS A 86 6.70 -1.91 -6.68
CA LYS A 86 5.50 -2.48 -7.28
C LYS A 86 5.15 -3.86 -6.70
N CYS A 87 6.16 -4.72 -6.56
CA CYS A 87 5.98 -6.07 -6.02
C CYS A 87 5.58 -6.04 -4.54
N HIS A 88 6.15 -5.11 -3.78
CA HIS A 88 5.79 -4.92 -2.39
C HIS A 88 4.35 -4.43 -2.22
N ILE A 89 3.89 -3.47 -3.04
CA ILE A 89 2.49 -3.01 -2.95
C ILE A 89 1.52 -4.16 -3.20
N GLN A 90 1.84 -5.08 -4.12
CA GLN A 90 1.04 -6.28 -4.35
C GLN A 90 0.91 -7.20 -3.12
N THR A 91 1.85 -7.18 -2.16
CA THR A 91 1.72 -8.00 -0.94
C THR A 91 0.60 -7.51 -0.04
N HIS A 92 0.32 -6.20 -0.03
CA HIS A 92 -0.79 -5.63 0.76
C HIS A 92 -2.16 -6.06 0.23
N PHE A 93 -2.24 -6.42 -1.04
CA PHE A 93 -3.45 -6.95 -1.67
C PHE A 93 -3.45 -8.48 -1.74
N GLY A 94 -2.42 -9.16 -1.21
CA GLY A 94 -2.28 -10.62 -1.32
C GLY A 94 -2.08 -11.13 -2.76
N ILE A 95 -1.62 -10.27 -3.67
CA ILE A 95 -1.41 -10.61 -5.09
C ILE A 95 0.03 -11.06 -5.36
N ALA A 96 0.98 -10.58 -4.57
CA ALA A 96 2.37 -10.99 -4.72
C ALA A 96 2.63 -12.34 -4.08
N ASP A 97 3.45 -13.14 -4.75
CA ASP A 97 3.94 -14.42 -4.28
C ASP A 97 5.05 -14.21 -3.24
N VAL A 98 4.78 -14.56 -1.98
CA VAL A 98 5.76 -14.45 -0.90
C VAL A 98 6.36 -15.82 -0.60
N CYS A 99 7.68 -15.86 -0.42
CA CYS A 99 8.37 -17.06 0.04
C CYS A 99 8.03 -17.31 1.51
N GLU A 100 7.41 -18.44 1.82
CA GLU A 100 7.03 -18.81 3.18
C GLU A 100 8.27 -19.07 4.06
N ASP A 101 9.36 -19.60 3.48
CA ASP A 101 10.59 -19.87 4.22
C ASP A 101 11.37 -18.63 4.67
N CYS A 102 11.25 -17.49 3.96
CA CYS A 102 12.05 -16.30 4.28
C CYS A 102 11.34 -14.95 4.17
N GLY A 103 10.04 -14.94 3.88
CA GLY A 103 9.21 -13.74 3.79
C GLY A 103 9.52 -12.82 2.61
N LYS A 104 10.29 -13.26 1.61
CA LYS A 104 10.63 -12.45 0.43
C LYS A 104 9.48 -12.43 -0.57
N SER A 105 9.06 -11.24 -0.99
CA SER A 105 8.02 -11.04 -2.01
C SER A 105 8.58 -11.05 -3.43
N TYR A 106 7.88 -11.73 -4.34
CA TYR A 106 8.21 -11.84 -5.75
C TYR A 106 7.03 -11.40 -6.61
N SER A 107 7.31 -10.74 -7.75
CA SER A 107 6.28 -10.32 -8.70
C SER A 107 5.60 -11.48 -9.43
N ARG A 108 6.25 -12.66 -9.44
CA ARG A 108 5.84 -13.83 -10.21
C ARG A 108 6.19 -15.11 -9.46
N LEU A 109 5.26 -16.06 -9.47
CA LEU A 109 5.42 -17.41 -8.94
C LEU A 109 6.62 -18.18 -9.53
N ASP A 110 6.98 -17.98 -10.80
CA ASP A 110 8.18 -18.60 -11.40
C ASP A 110 9.46 -18.15 -10.70
N THR A 111 9.58 -16.85 -10.44
CA THR A 111 10.73 -16.27 -9.75
C THR A 111 10.80 -16.76 -8.31
N LEU A 112 9.65 -16.88 -7.63
CA LEU A 112 9.56 -17.48 -6.30
C LEU A 112 10.03 -18.94 -6.34
N LYS A 113 9.51 -19.76 -7.25
CA LYS A 113 9.91 -21.19 -7.38
C LYS A 113 11.40 -21.35 -7.61
N LYS A 114 12.00 -20.53 -8.47
CA LYS A 114 13.46 -20.52 -8.70
C LYS A 114 14.22 -20.12 -7.46
N HIS A 115 13.71 -19.17 -6.68
CA HIS A 115 14.28 -18.79 -5.41
C HIS A 115 14.22 -19.94 -4.40
N VAL A 116 13.04 -20.55 -4.17
CA VAL A 116 12.88 -21.68 -3.25
C VAL A 116 13.79 -22.83 -3.65
N LYS A 117 13.82 -23.22 -4.93
CA LYS A 117 14.70 -24.29 -5.39
C LYS A 117 16.20 -24.02 -5.15
N LYS A 118 16.62 -22.76 -5.23
CA LYS A 118 18.03 -22.37 -5.10
C LYS A 118 18.46 -22.14 -3.65
N TYR A 119 17.61 -21.52 -2.84
CA TYR A 119 17.94 -21.05 -1.49
C TYR A 119 17.27 -21.87 -0.38
N HIS A 120 16.21 -22.62 -0.73
CA HIS A 120 15.46 -23.53 0.14
C HIS A 120 15.33 -24.94 -0.50
N PRO A 121 16.44 -25.59 -0.92
CA PRO A 121 16.40 -26.86 -1.66
C PRO A 121 15.99 -28.10 -0.82
N ARG A 122 15.57 -27.92 0.43
CA ARG A 122 15.28 -29.01 1.39
C ARG A 122 13.84 -28.97 1.92
N GLN A 123 12.89 -28.57 1.09
CA GLN A 123 11.46 -28.84 1.27
C GLN A 123 11.04 -29.97 0.32
#